data_AF-A0A218PBC3-F1
#
_entry.id   AF-A0A218PBC3-F1
#
_cell.length_a   1.000
_cell.length_b   1.000
_cell.length_c   1.000
_cell.angle_alpha   90.00
_cell.angle_beta   90.00
_cell.angle_gamma   90.00
#
_symmetry.space_group_name_H-M   'P 1'
#
loop_
_entity.id
_entity.type
_entity.pdbx_description
1 polymer ?
#
loop_
_entity_poly.entity_id
_entity_poly.type
_entity_poly.pdbx_seq_one_letter_code
_entity_poly.pdbx_strand_id
1 'polypeptide(L)'
;MVDHILKELTTTLNDLERTEYLKPTIAKFNEKLDELISEGLSRSEAYIMVLDYLTEIMKESQENVEKIIQRKIREGKISSASQTRVAVAGLNFQRIITYALIQNVLVGNLPKVIVALRPKQSKYKKIVEKYMKITVGNEIQKPDVDILVFDPNSESTPFVIYSCKTSLRERAGQTYKWKLLYEMATSKCKYIEYSDKLSY
;
A
#
# COMPACT_ATOMS: atom_id res chain seq x y z
N MET A 1 3.64 18.53 -16.77
CA MET A 1 3.42 17.04 -16.86
C MET A 1 3.82 16.35 -15.55
N VAL A 2 4.98 16.67 -14.98
CA VAL A 2 5.31 16.43 -13.55
C VAL A 2 4.21 16.93 -12.61
N ASP A 3 3.53 18.02 -12.99
CA ASP A 3 2.40 18.61 -12.26
C ASP A 3 1.22 17.66 -12.07
N HIS A 4 1.03 16.70 -12.98
CA HIS A 4 -0.07 15.75 -12.88
C HIS A 4 0.18 14.70 -11.79
N ILE A 5 1.39 14.13 -11.74
CA ILE A 5 1.80 13.21 -10.68
C ILE A 5 1.69 13.91 -9.33
N LEU A 6 2.27 15.12 -9.20
CA LEU A 6 2.20 15.89 -7.96
C LEU A 6 0.75 16.20 -7.55
N LYS A 7 -0.13 16.53 -8.49
CA LYS A 7 -1.56 16.76 -8.22
C LYS A 7 -2.25 15.50 -7.67
N GLU A 8 -1.94 14.34 -8.21
CA GLU A 8 -2.52 13.08 -7.73
C GLU A 8 -2.00 12.66 -6.36
N LEU A 9 -0.69 12.81 -6.14
CA LEU A 9 -0.07 12.56 -4.84
C LEU A 9 -0.67 13.49 -3.78
N THR A 10 -0.83 14.77 -4.10
CA THR A 10 -1.46 15.76 -3.21
C THR A 10 -2.92 15.40 -2.92
N THR A 11 -3.67 14.96 -3.93
CA THR A 11 -5.06 14.52 -3.77
C THR A 11 -5.13 13.33 -2.81
N THR A 12 -4.25 12.35 -3.01
CA THR A 12 -4.18 11.14 -2.18
C THR A 12 -3.77 11.49 -0.74
N LEU A 13 -2.80 12.37 -0.54
CA LEU A 13 -2.42 12.86 0.79
C LEU A 13 -3.59 13.54 1.51
N ASN A 14 -4.30 14.42 0.83
CA ASN A 14 -5.47 15.10 1.42
C ASN A 14 -6.53 14.09 1.88
N ASP A 15 -6.79 13.04 1.10
CA ASP A 15 -7.73 11.98 1.48
C ASP A 15 -7.24 11.17 2.69
N LEU A 16 -5.94 10.88 2.75
CA LEU A 16 -5.31 10.21 3.90
C LEU A 16 -5.45 11.07 5.16
N GLU A 17 -5.07 12.34 5.10
CA GLU A 17 -5.10 13.27 6.25
C GLU A 17 -6.52 13.55 6.76
N ARG A 18 -7.52 13.48 5.87
CA ARG A 18 -8.94 13.58 6.25
C ARG A 18 -9.48 12.31 6.89
N THR A 19 -8.85 11.15 6.66
CA THR A 19 -9.33 9.87 7.17
C THR A 19 -9.23 9.85 8.70
N GLU A 20 -10.38 9.95 9.35
CA GLU A 20 -10.49 10.08 10.81
C GLU A 20 -9.75 8.99 11.59
N TYR A 21 -9.90 7.72 11.19
CA TYR A 21 -9.22 6.61 11.85
C TYR A 21 -7.68 6.65 11.67
N LEU A 22 -7.17 7.34 10.65
CA LEU A 22 -5.73 7.43 10.35
C LEU A 22 -5.04 8.59 11.07
N LYS A 23 -5.79 9.66 11.40
CA LYS A 23 -5.23 10.87 12.03
C LYS A 23 -4.31 10.58 13.23
N PRO A 24 -4.66 9.69 14.17
CA PRO A 24 -3.76 9.39 15.29
C PRO A 24 -2.44 8.76 14.85
N THR A 25 -2.46 7.92 13.81
CA THR A 25 -1.28 7.28 13.26
C THR A 25 -0.39 8.28 12.52
N ILE A 26 -0.97 9.22 11.76
CA ILE A 26 -0.19 10.31 11.13
C ILE A 26 0.43 11.23 12.20
N ALA A 27 -0.30 11.54 13.28
CA ALA A 27 0.26 12.34 14.37
C ALA A 27 1.50 11.66 14.97
N LYS A 28 1.42 10.36 15.27
CA LYS A 28 2.56 9.58 15.77
C LYS A 28 3.71 9.45 14.77
N PHE A 29 3.39 9.35 13.49
CA PHE A 29 4.39 9.39 12.43
C PHE A 29 5.16 10.71 12.43
N ASN A 30 4.45 11.84 12.52
CA ASN A 30 5.08 13.16 12.53
C ASN A 30 5.87 13.42 13.82
N GLU A 31 5.37 12.99 14.97
CA GLU A 31 6.11 13.05 16.24
C GLU A 31 7.46 12.30 16.13
N LYS A 32 7.45 11.07 15.60
CA LYS A 32 8.68 10.29 15.39
C LYS A 32 9.60 10.92 14.33
N LEU A 33 9.04 11.52 13.28
CA LEU A 33 9.81 12.25 12.28
C LEU A 33 10.54 13.45 12.90
N ASP A 34 9.82 14.24 13.71
CA ASP A 34 10.38 15.42 14.38
C ASP A 34 11.47 15.04 15.38
N GLU A 35 11.28 13.92 16.10
CA GLU A 35 12.30 13.32 16.97
C GLU A 35 13.59 13.00 16.19
N LEU A 36 13.49 12.24 15.09
CA LEU A 36 14.63 11.89 14.25
C LEU A 36 15.36 13.12 13.70
N ILE A 37 14.62 14.16 13.30
CA ILE A 37 15.21 15.42 12.84
C ILE A 37 15.93 16.13 14.00
N SER A 38 15.35 16.13 15.21
CA SER A 38 15.96 16.72 16.39
C SER A 38 17.25 16.00 16.84
N GLU A 39 17.38 14.72 16.53
CA GLU A 39 18.58 13.90 16.73
C GLU A 39 19.69 14.18 15.70
N GLY A 40 19.44 15.06 14.73
CA GLY A 40 20.42 15.56 13.78
C GLY A 40 20.31 14.98 12.37
N LEU A 41 19.30 14.15 12.08
CA LEU A 41 19.07 13.68 10.71
C LEU A 41 18.55 14.80 9.83
N SER A 42 18.98 14.82 8.57
CA SER A 42 18.33 15.67 7.58
C SER A 42 16.88 15.24 7.38
N ARG A 43 16.04 16.16 6.88
CA ARG A 43 14.64 15.85 6.55
C ARG A 43 14.53 14.64 5.61
N SER A 44 15.40 14.55 4.62
CA SER A 44 15.45 13.44 3.66
C SER A 44 15.75 12.11 4.36
N GLU A 45 16.78 12.06 5.20
CA GLU A 45 17.16 10.86 5.96
C GLU A 45 16.08 10.45 6.95
N ALA A 46 15.48 11.41 7.66
CA ALA A 46 14.43 11.14 8.63
C ALA A 46 13.18 10.50 7.98
N TYR A 47 12.78 10.93 6.78
CA TYR A 47 11.66 10.30 6.05
C TYR A 47 11.94 8.88 5.56
N ILE A 48 13.21 8.52 5.38
CA ILE A 48 13.61 7.12 5.11
C ILE A 48 13.56 6.35 6.43
N MET A 49 14.23 6.86 7.47
CA MET A 49 14.41 6.15 8.74
C MET A 49 13.10 5.93 9.49
N VAL A 50 12.12 6.85 9.40
CA VAL A 50 10.81 6.69 10.04
C VAL A 50 10.03 5.46 9.53
N LEU A 51 10.38 4.92 8.35
CA LEU A 51 9.79 3.67 7.84
C LEU A 51 10.09 2.48 8.74
N ASP A 52 11.25 2.46 9.41
CA ASP A 52 11.64 1.40 10.33
C ASP A 52 10.82 1.43 11.64
N TYR A 53 10.17 2.55 11.94
CA TYR A 53 9.38 2.77 13.15
C TYR A 53 7.86 2.62 12.92
N LEU A 54 7.42 2.17 11.74
CA LEU A 54 5.98 2.07 11.43
C LEU A 54 5.22 1.13 12.38
N THR A 55 5.89 0.11 12.93
CA THR A 55 5.27 -0.80 13.89
C THR A 55 4.99 -0.10 15.22
N GLU A 56 5.96 0.67 15.71
CA GLU A 56 5.91 1.47 16.93
C GLU A 56 4.84 2.55 16.79
N ILE A 57 4.87 3.31 15.70
CA ILE A 57 3.88 4.34 15.35
C ILE A 57 2.46 3.75 15.36
N MET A 58 2.27 2.57 14.76
CA MET A 58 0.98 1.89 14.75
C MET A 58 0.54 1.50 16.17
N LYS A 59 1.44 0.96 17.01
CA LYS A 59 1.16 0.58 18.40
C LYS A 59 0.80 1.79 19.26
N GLU A 60 1.60 2.86 19.19
CA GLU A 60 1.38 4.08 19.98
C GLU A 60 0.10 4.81 19.60
N SER A 61 -0.34 4.69 18.35
CA SER A 61 -1.61 5.28 17.90
C SER A 61 -2.86 4.52 18.35
N GLN A 62 -2.73 3.29 18.87
CA GLN A 62 -3.86 2.39 19.15
C GLN A 62 -4.89 2.98 20.10
N GLU A 63 -4.45 3.61 21.20
CA GLU A 63 -5.37 4.15 22.21
C GLU A 63 -6.27 5.23 21.60
N ASN A 64 -5.70 6.13 20.80
CA ASN A 64 -6.43 7.22 20.17
C ASN A 64 -7.34 6.72 19.04
N VAL A 65 -6.94 5.68 18.32
CA VAL A 65 -7.82 4.98 17.37
C VAL A 65 -8.99 4.31 18.10
N GLU A 66 -8.73 3.68 19.24
CA GLU A 66 -9.76 3.02 20.06
C GLU A 66 -10.80 4.02 20.58
N LYS A 67 -10.38 5.22 21.00
CA LYS A 67 -11.30 6.31 21.37
C LYS A 67 -12.28 6.65 20.23
N ILE A 68 -11.81 6.65 18.99
CA ILE A 68 -12.66 6.89 17.81
C ILE A 68 -13.66 5.74 17.60
N ILE A 69 -13.20 4.49 17.72
CA ILE A 69 -14.06 3.30 17.59
C ILE A 69 -15.14 3.32 18.66
N GLN A 70 -14.78 3.51 19.93
CA GLN A 70 -15.74 3.54 21.04
C GLN A 70 -16.74 4.67 20.93
N ARG A 71 -16.30 5.86 20.49
CA ARG A 71 -17.22 6.95 20.18
C ARG A 71 -18.22 6.56 19.10
N LYS A 72 -17.79 5.94 17.99
CA LYS A 72 -18.68 5.52 16.90
C LYS A 72 -19.63 4.39 17.29
N ILE A 73 -19.24 3.50 18.20
CA ILE A 73 -20.13 2.51 18.82
C ILE A 73 -21.24 3.23 19.60
N ARG A 74 -20.87 4.18 20.48
CA ARG A 74 -21.84 4.96 21.27
C ARG A 74 -22.79 5.79 20.40
N GLU A 75 -22.30 6.32 19.29
CA GLU A 75 -23.09 7.05 18.29
C GLU A 75 -23.96 6.13 17.39
N GLY A 76 -23.89 4.79 17.57
CA GLY A 76 -24.63 3.83 16.74
C GLY A 76 -24.15 3.71 15.29
N LYS A 77 -22.99 4.29 14.95
CA LYS A 77 -22.44 4.30 13.58
C LYS A 77 -21.76 2.99 13.18
N ILE A 78 -21.39 2.17 14.16
CA ILE A 78 -20.83 0.84 13.97
C ILE A 78 -21.42 -0.10 15.02
N SER A 79 -21.54 -1.39 14.68
CA SER A 79 -22.15 -2.41 15.53
C SER A 79 -21.15 -3.31 16.26
N SER A 80 -19.92 -3.44 15.74
CA SER A 80 -18.90 -4.34 16.29
C SER A 80 -17.54 -3.65 16.40
N ALA A 81 -17.11 -3.39 17.63
CA ALA A 81 -15.78 -2.84 17.90
C ALA A 81 -14.68 -3.82 17.46
N SER A 82 -14.84 -5.11 17.73
CA SER A 82 -13.83 -6.14 17.42
C SER A 82 -13.55 -6.23 15.92
N GLN A 83 -14.59 -6.35 15.09
CA GLN A 83 -14.44 -6.38 13.62
C GLN A 83 -13.87 -5.06 13.11
N THR A 84 -14.31 -3.93 13.67
CA THR A 84 -13.81 -2.60 13.30
C THR A 84 -12.32 -2.46 13.59
N ARG A 85 -11.82 -2.92 14.75
CA ARG A 85 -10.39 -2.88 15.09
C ARG A 85 -9.55 -3.62 14.07
N VAL A 86 -9.95 -4.84 13.71
CA VAL A 86 -9.22 -5.66 12.72
C VAL A 86 -9.17 -4.96 11.37
N ALA A 87 -10.30 -4.42 10.91
CA ALA A 87 -10.38 -3.70 9.64
C ALA A 87 -9.57 -2.40 9.65
N VAL A 88 -9.71 -1.60 10.71
CA VAL A 88 -9.02 -0.31 10.85
C VAL A 88 -7.51 -0.52 10.95
N ALA A 89 -7.03 -1.50 11.72
CA ALA A 89 -5.59 -1.78 11.81
C ALA A 89 -5.00 -2.14 10.44
N GLY A 90 -5.65 -3.02 9.68
CA GLY A 90 -5.22 -3.37 8.33
C GLY A 90 -5.22 -2.18 7.38
N LEU A 91 -6.28 -1.38 7.37
CA LEU A 91 -6.40 -0.20 6.52
C LEU A 91 -5.41 0.90 6.90
N ASN A 92 -5.20 1.16 8.18
CA ASN A 92 -4.25 2.17 8.64
C ASN A 92 -2.82 1.77 8.27
N PHE A 93 -2.47 0.47 8.34
CA PHE A 93 -1.16 0.01 7.91
C PHE A 93 -0.90 0.28 6.41
N GLN A 94 -1.87 -0.03 5.55
CA GLN A 94 -1.78 0.28 4.10
C GLN A 94 -1.64 1.80 3.87
N ARG A 95 -2.45 2.57 4.59
CA ARG A 95 -2.51 4.03 4.46
C ARG A 95 -1.25 4.71 4.96
N ILE A 96 -0.66 4.27 6.06
CA ILE A 96 0.56 4.90 6.60
C ILE A 96 1.78 4.58 5.74
N ILE A 97 1.88 3.36 5.17
CA ILE A 97 2.90 3.06 4.16
C ILE A 97 2.71 3.96 2.94
N THR A 98 1.48 4.11 2.45
CA THR A 98 1.18 5.01 1.33
C THR A 98 1.58 6.44 1.65
N TYR A 99 1.20 6.95 2.83
CA TYR A 99 1.57 8.28 3.30
C TYR A 99 3.09 8.46 3.26
N ALA A 100 3.83 7.53 3.87
CA ALA A 100 5.29 7.60 3.94
C ALA A 100 5.96 7.53 2.56
N LEU A 101 5.48 6.66 1.65
CA LEU A 101 5.98 6.60 0.28
C LEU A 101 5.75 7.91 -0.47
N ILE A 102 4.55 8.50 -0.36
CA ILE A 102 4.27 9.79 -1.00
C ILE A 102 5.18 10.88 -0.45
N GLN A 103 5.36 10.95 0.87
CA GLN A 103 6.27 11.94 1.46
C GLN A 103 7.70 11.77 0.94
N ASN A 104 8.18 10.54 0.81
CA ASN A 104 9.49 10.23 0.22
C ASN A 104 9.60 10.68 -1.26
N VAL A 105 8.52 10.60 -2.06
CA VAL A 105 8.49 11.19 -3.41
C VAL A 105 8.56 12.73 -3.36
N LEU A 106 7.89 13.35 -2.39
CA LEU A 106 7.85 14.81 -2.26
C LEU A 106 9.20 15.39 -1.81
N VAL A 107 9.89 14.74 -0.87
CA VAL A 107 11.23 15.17 -0.41
C VAL A 107 12.38 14.74 -1.32
N GLY A 108 12.09 13.98 -2.38
CA GLY A 108 13.07 13.61 -3.41
C GLY A 108 13.84 12.31 -3.16
N ASN A 109 13.44 11.52 -2.16
CA ASN A 109 14.02 10.20 -1.88
C ASN A 109 13.57 9.13 -2.90
N LEU A 110 12.41 9.34 -3.52
CA LEU A 110 11.87 8.48 -4.57
C LEU A 110 11.65 9.28 -5.87
N PRO A 111 11.74 8.63 -7.03
CA PRO A 111 11.40 9.25 -8.32
C PRO A 111 9.94 9.72 -8.32
N LYS A 112 9.59 10.62 -9.25
CA LYS A 112 8.22 11.10 -9.40
C LYS A 112 7.34 9.99 -9.98
N VAL A 113 6.71 9.23 -9.10
CA VAL A 113 5.82 8.09 -9.40
C VAL A 113 4.46 8.28 -8.75
N ILE A 114 3.45 7.59 -9.26
CA ILE A 114 2.14 7.47 -8.60
C ILE A 114 2.25 6.44 -7.48
N VAL A 115 1.65 6.75 -6.33
CA VAL A 115 1.46 5.82 -5.20
C VAL A 115 -0.05 5.76 -4.92
N ALA A 116 -0.69 4.61 -5.15
CA ALA A 116 -2.14 4.48 -5.11
C ALA A 116 -2.61 3.34 -4.21
N LEU A 117 -3.56 3.64 -3.32
CA LEU A 117 -4.29 2.65 -2.53
C LEU A 117 -5.38 1.98 -3.37
N ARG A 118 -5.40 0.65 -3.40
CA ARG A 118 -6.41 -0.19 -4.07
C ARG A 118 -6.68 0.21 -5.55
N PRO A 119 -6.16 -0.54 -6.55
CA PRO A 119 -6.07 -0.17 -7.97
C PRO A 119 -7.31 0.25 -8.77
N LYS A 120 -8.48 0.52 -8.17
CA LYS A 120 -9.69 0.95 -8.91
C LYS A 120 -9.60 2.38 -9.48
N GLN A 121 -8.39 2.88 -9.75
CA GLN A 121 -8.22 4.12 -10.48
C GLN A 121 -8.56 3.87 -11.95
N SER A 122 -9.83 4.10 -12.30
CA SER A 122 -10.36 4.05 -13.67
C SER A 122 -9.47 4.78 -14.68
N LYS A 123 -8.77 5.81 -14.21
CA LYS A 123 -7.79 6.61 -14.95
C LYS A 123 -6.57 5.82 -15.45
N TYR A 124 -6.10 4.83 -14.69
CA TYR A 124 -4.94 3.99 -15.03
C TYR A 124 -5.32 2.57 -15.40
N LYS A 125 -6.60 2.33 -15.67
CA LYS A 125 -7.13 1.00 -15.95
C LYS A 125 -6.28 0.24 -16.99
N LYS A 126 -5.82 0.89 -18.06
CA LYS A 126 -5.00 0.24 -19.10
C LYS A 126 -3.67 -0.29 -18.57
N ILE A 127 -2.87 0.54 -17.89
CA ILE A 127 -1.56 0.13 -17.37
C ILE A 127 -1.73 -0.87 -16.22
N VAL A 128 -2.70 -0.65 -15.34
CA VAL A 128 -3.04 -1.56 -14.24
C VAL A 128 -3.48 -2.92 -14.79
N GLU A 129 -4.36 -2.97 -15.80
CA GLU A 129 -4.78 -4.24 -16.40
C GLU A 129 -3.64 -4.95 -17.12
N LYS A 130 -2.73 -4.23 -17.78
CA LYS A 130 -1.56 -4.82 -18.42
C LYS A 130 -0.66 -5.58 -17.43
N TYR A 131 -0.42 -5.02 -16.24
CA TYR A 131 0.52 -5.59 -15.26
C TYR A 131 -0.15 -6.41 -14.14
N MET A 132 -1.47 -6.33 -13.99
CA MET A 132 -2.21 -7.08 -12.95
C MET A 132 -3.07 -8.22 -13.47
N LYS A 133 -3.24 -8.35 -14.78
CA LYS A 133 -4.04 -9.44 -15.36
C LYS A 133 -3.17 -10.69 -15.51
N ILE A 134 -3.53 -11.74 -14.81
CA ILE A 134 -2.92 -13.07 -14.96
C ILE A 134 -3.95 -13.98 -15.62
N THR A 135 -3.62 -14.54 -16.79
CA THR A 135 -4.47 -15.52 -17.48
C THR A 135 -4.08 -16.92 -17.04
N VAL A 136 -5.04 -17.69 -16.52
CA VAL A 136 -4.85 -19.10 -16.11
C VAL A 136 -5.92 -19.93 -16.80
N GLY A 137 -5.55 -20.66 -17.86
CA GLY A 137 -6.51 -21.33 -18.74
C GLY A 137 -7.49 -20.32 -19.35
N ASN A 138 -8.79 -20.51 -19.11
CA ASN A 138 -9.85 -19.61 -19.58
C ASN A 138 -10.24 -18.52 -18.56
N GLU A 139 -9.57 -18.46 -17.41
CA GLU A 139 -9.88 -17.52 -16.34
C GLU A 139 -8.90 -16.34 -16.28
N ILE A 140 -9.44 -15.20 -15.84
CA ILE A 140 -8.67 -14.00 -15.55
C ILE A 140 -8.59 -13.83 -14.04
N GLN A 141 -7.37 -13.94 -13.51
CA GLN A 141 -7.07 -13.72 -12.11
C GLN A 141 -6.45 -12.33 -11.93
N LYS A 142 -6.81 -11.63 -10.86
CA LYS A 142 -6.22 -10.34 -10.46
C LYS A 142 -5.74 -10.45 -9.02
N PRO A 143 -4.48 -10.07 -8.74
CA PRO A 143 -3.93 -10.20 -7.40
C PRO A 143 -4.59 -9.23 -6.43
N ASP A 144 -4.58 -9.63 -5.16
CA ASP A 144 -4.98 -8.76 -4.06
C ASP A 144 -3.87 -7.75 -3.80
N VAL A 145 -4.08 -6.52 -4.28
CA VAL A 145 -3.09 -5.45 -4.24
C VAL A 145 -3.56 -4.36 -3.30
N ASP A 146 -2.72 -4.07 -2.31
CA ASP A 146 -2.97 -3.03 -1.33
C ASP A 146 -2.48 -1.67 -1.82
N ILE A 147 -1.24 -1.61 -2.32
CA ILE A 147 -0.61 -0.38 -2.83
C ILE A 147 0.06 -0.67 -4.18
N LEU A 148 -0.14 0.25 -5.12
CA LEU A 148 0.57 0.29 -6.39
C LEU A 148 1.52 1.47 -6.45
N VAL A 149 2.72 1.24 -6.97
CA VAL A 149 3.70 2.28 -7.27
C VAL A 149 4.20 2.13 -8.70
N PHE A 150 4.02 3.16 -9.53
CA PHE A 150 4.41 3.11 -10.93
C PHE A 150 4.58 4.52 -11.53
N ASP A 151 5.38 4.61 -12.59
CA ASP A 151 5.45 5.81 -13.41
C ASP A 151 4.40 5.71 -14.54
N PRO A 152 3.38 6.59 -14.60
CA PRO A 152 2.38 6.56 -15.65
C PRO A 152 2.94 6.96 -17.03
N ASN A 153 4.17 7.50 -17.09
CA ASN A 153 4.79 7.98 -18.32
C ASN A 153 5.89 7.06 -18.85
N SER A 154 6.26 6.01 -18.11
CA SER A 154 7.37 5.12 -18.49
C SER A 154 7.04 3.66 -18.18
N GLU A 155 6.97 2.85 -19.24
CA GLU A 155 6.85 1.39 -19.10
C GLU A 155 8.19 0.71 -18.77
N SER A 156 9.31 1.44 -18.88
CA SER A 156 10.64 0.94 -18.53
C SER A 156 10.91 0.98 -17.02
N THR A 157 10.15 1.80 -16.28
CA THR A 157 10.22 1.88 -14.82
C THR A 157 9.50 0.68 -14.20
N PRO A 158 10.06 0.05 -13.14
CA PRO A 158 9.39 -1.05 -12.47
C PRO A 158 7.99 -0.68 -11.98
N PHE A 159 7.03 -1.57 -12.24
CA PHE A 159 5.70 -1.53 -11.66
C PHE A 159 5.74 -2.30 -10.33
N VAL A 160 5.63 -1.60 -9.20
CA VAL A 160 5.81 -2.19 -7.87
C VAL A 160 4.46 -2.39 -7.19
N ILE A 161 4.26 -3.59 -6.68
CA ILE A 161 3.06 -4.03 -5.99
C ILE A 161 3.42 -4.31 -4.53
N TYR A 162 2.76 -3.64 -3.60
CA TYR A 162 2.86 -3.95 -2.18
C TYR A 162 1.63 -4.73 -1.71
N SER A 163 1.89 -5.84 -1.01
CA SER A 163 0.90 -6.53 -0.19
C SER A 163 1.25 -6.28 1.28
N CYS A 164 0.34 -5.65 2.01
CA CYS A 164 0.57 -5.14 3.34
C CYS A 164 -0.22 -5.98 4.35
N LYS A 165 0.47 -6.63 5.28
CA LYS A 165 -0.14 -7.44 6.34
C LYS A 165 0.34 -6.97 7.71
N THR A 166 -0.58 -6.76 8.63
CA THR A 166 -0.26 -6.43 10.04
C THR A 166 0.28 -7.62 10.83
N SER A 167 0.13 -8.84 10.30
CA SER A 167 0.76 -10.06 10.83
C SER A 167 0.90 -11.13 9.74
N LEU A 168 1.97 -11.91 9.80
CA LEU A 168 2.37 -12.90 8.79
C LEU A 168 1.96 -14.34 9.15
N ARG A 169 0.77 -14.54 9.74
CA ARG A 169 0.25 -15.88 10.07
C ARG A 169 -0.12 -16.64 8.77
N GLU A 170 -1.20 -17.41 8.77
CA GLU A 170 -1.71 -18.12 7.57
C GLU A 170 -1.92 -17.19 6.35
N ARG A 171 -2.07 -15.88 6.58
CA ARG A 171 -2.25 -14.85 5.56
C ARG A 171 -1.02 -14.61 4.69
N ALA A 172 0.18 -15.00 5.12
CA ALA A 172 1.36 -14.96 4.27
C ALA A 172 1.22 -15.93 3.08
N GLY A 173 0.64 -17.12 3.32
CA GLY A 173 0.38 -18.12 2.28
C GLY A 173 -0.52 -17.61 1.15
N GLN A 174 -1.52 -16.78 1.47
CA GLN A 174 -2.37 -16.14 0.46
C GLN A 174 -1.58 -15.19 -0.44
N THR A 175 -0.58 -14.50 0.09
CA THR A 175 0.30 -13.61 -0.67
C THR A 175 1.28 -14.40 -1.54
N TYR A 176 1.80 -15.53 -1.03
CA TYR A 176 2.69 -16.40 -1.81
C TYR A 176 2.02 -17.02 -3.03
N LYS A 177 0.72 -17.34 -2.95
CA LYS A 177 -0.06 -17.77 -4.12
C LYS A 177 0.03 -16.75 -5.26
N TRP A 178 -0.12 -15.46 -4.95
CA TRP A 178 -0.05 -14.41 -5.96
C TRP A 178 1.34 -14.27 -6.57
N LYS A 179 2.39 -14.35 -5.73
CA LYS A 179 3.77 -14.35 -6.20
C LYS A 179 4.02 -15.52 -7.17
N LEU A 180 3.61 -16.74 -6.80
CA LEU A 180 3.80 -17.92 -7.64
C LEU A 180 3.05 -17.77 -8.98
N LEU A 181 1.81 -17.29 -8.96
CA LEU A 181 1.05 -17.05 -10.19
C LEU A 181 1.73 -16.03 -11.11
N TYR A 182 2.31 -14.97 -10.55
CA TYR A 182 3.10 -14.00 -11.31
C TYR A 182 4.35 -14.62 -11.92
N GLU A 183 5.11 -15.38 -11.14
CA GLU A 183 6.32 -16.07 -11.61
C GLU A 183 5.98 -17.06 -12.73
N MET A 184 4.90 -17.84 -12.58
CA MET A 184 4.43 -18.74 -13.63
C MET A 184 4.01 -17.99 -14.89
N ALA A 185 3.22 -16.93 -14.76
CA ALA A 185 2.70 -16.16 -15.90
C ALA A 185 3.77 -15.36 -16.65
N THR A 186 4.90 -15.06 -16.01
CA THR A 186 6.03 -14.32 -16.60
C THR A 186 7.22 -15.21 -16.93
N SER A 187 7.15 -16.51 -16.59
CA SER A 187 8.21 -17.48 -16.86
C SER A 187 8.37 -17.72 -18.36
N LYS A 188 9.62 -17.79 -18.81
CA LYS A 188 9.99 -18.20 -20.17
C LYS A 188 10.53 -19.63 -20.21
N CYS A 189 9.98 -20.51 -19.37
CA CYS A 189 10.45 -21.89 -19.27
C CYS A 189 10.18 -22.65 -20.57
N LYS A 190 11.24 -23.10 -21.25
CA LYS A 190 11.17 -23.84 -22.52
C LYS A 190 10.37 -25.14 -22.46
N TYR A 191 10.13 -25.68 -21.25
CA TYR A 191 9.40 -26.94 -21.06
C TYR A 191 7.87 -26.75 -20.97
N ILE A 192 7.37 -25.52 -20.82
CA ILE A 192 5.93 -25.23 -20.79
C ILE A 192 5.25 -25.66 -22.10
N GLU A 193 5.89 -25.41 -23.25
CA GLU A 193 5.35 -25.83 -24.55
C GLU A 193 5.32 -27.36 -24.74
N TYR A 194 6.07 -28.12 -23.93
CA TYR A 194 6.08 -29.58 -23.98
C TYR A 194 4.97 -30.19 -23.12
N SER A 195 4.58 -29.56 -22.01
CA SER A 195 3.47 -30.04 -21.18
C SER A 195 2.12 -29.93 -21.91
N ASP A 196 1.94 -28.89 -22.71
CA ASP A 196 0.70 -28.70 -23.49
C ASP A 196 0.52 -29.79 -24.56
N LYS A 197 1.62 -30.35 -25.07
CA LYS A 197 1.61 -31.43 -26.08
C LYS A 197 1.34 -32.82 -25.50
N LEU A 198 1.56 -33.00 -24.19
CA LEU A 198 1.34 -34.28 -23.49
C LEU A 198 -0.05 -34.38 -22.86
N SER A 199 -0.89 -33.36 -23.01
CA SER A 199 -2.22 -33.27 -22.40
C SER A 199 -3.35 -33.82 -23.30
N TYR A 200 -3.03 -34.73 -24.24
CA TYR A 200 -3.99 -35.45 -25.09
C TYR A 200 -4.01 -36.94 -24.76
#